data_AF-A0A7C8ZDB6-F1
#
_entry.id   AF-A0A7C8ZDB6-F1
#
_cell.length_a   1.000
_cell.length_b   1.000
_cell.length_c   1.000
_cell.angle_alpha   90.00
_cell.angle_beta   90.00
_cell.angle_gamma   90.00
#
_symmetry.space_group_name_H-M   'P 1'
#
loop_
_entity.id
_entity.type
_entity.pdbx_description
1 polymer ?
#
loop_
_entity_poly.entity_id
_entity_poly.type
_entity_poly.pdbx_seq_one_letter_code
_entity_poly.pdbx_strand_id
1 'polypeptide(L)'
;AILEASDPKLEGNYATDEMELVLKLGLLCTHPKPEARPTMRKVVKFLDRDATMPGIPSDFDPVTNYFPMGSWGTSSSLPALLSGTVSFAPSSSVTSILQCGR
;
A
#
# COMPACT_ATOMS: atom_id res chain seq x y z
N ALA A 1 5.06 17.55 2.85
CA ALA A 1 3.99 17.15 3.80
C ALA A 1 2.98 16.26 3.07
N ILE A 2 2.07 15.55 3.76
CA ILE A 2 1.14 14.63 3.07
C ILE A 2 0.23 15.34 2.06
N LEU A 3 -0.11 16.61 2.30
CA LEU A 3 -0.95 17.44 1.42
C LEU A 3 -0.34 17.71 0.03
N GLU A 4 0.98 17.52 -0.14
CA GLU A 4 1.64 17.60 -1.45
C GLU A 4 1.16 16.51 -2.42
N ALA A 5 0.56 15.44 -1.89
CA ALA A 5 -0.06 14.39 -2.69
C ALA A 5 -1.46 14.76 -3.21
N SER A 6 -1.96 15.97 -2.91
CA SER A 6 -3.25 16.43 -3.43
C SER A 6 -3.23 16.63 -4.94
N ASP A 7 -4.36 16.36 -5.60
CA ASP A 7 -4.49 16.54 -7.05
C ASP A 7 -4.34 18.04 -7.39
N PRO A 8 -3.36 18.44 -8.23
CA PRO A 8 -3.17 19.83 -8.64
C PRO A 8 -4.43 20.47 -9.26
N LYS A 9 -5.31 19.67 -9.88
CA LYS A 9 -6.57 20.14 -10.48
C LYS A 9 -7.61 20.60 -9.46
N LEU A 10 -7.44 20.22 -8.18
CA LEU A 10 -8.29 20.76 -7.12
C LEU A 10 -7.93 22.21 -6.81
N GLU A 11 -6.73 22.69 -7.19
CA GLU A 11 -6.28 24.07 -7.00
C GLU A 11 -6.42 24.56 -5.55
N GLY A 12 -6.27 23.65 -4.58
CA GLY A 12 -6.45 23.95 -3.15
C GLY A 12 -7.92 24.11 -2.72
N ASN A 13 -8.90 23.84 -3.60
CA ASN A 13 -10.33 23.86 -3.29
C ASN A 13 -10.76 22.59 -2.55
N TYR A 14 -10.19 22.36 -1.37
CA TYR A 14 -10.56 21.28 -0.46
C TYR A 14 -10.37 21.72 1.00
N ALA A 15 -11.12 21.12 1.91
CA ALA A 15 -10.85 21.30 3.34
C ALA A 15 -9.55 20.56 3.70
N THR A 16 -8.57 21.27 4.24
CA THR A 16 -7.23 20.73 4.59
C THR A 16 -7.34 19.50 5.49
N ASP A 17 -8.23 19.56 6.48
CA ASP A 17 -8.41 18.51 7.47
C ASP A 17 -9.00 17.23 6.85
N GLU A 18 -9.93 17.39 5.89
CA GLU A 18 -10.52 16.27 5.17
C GLU A 18 -9.51 15.64 4.22
N MET A 19 -8.72 16.47 3.53
CA MET A 19 -7.70 15.99 2.62
C MET A 19 -6.60 15.24 3.38
N GLU A 20 -6.17 15.76 4.52
CA GLU A 20 -5.21 15.07 5.39
C GLU A 20 -5.77 13.73 5.89
N LEU A 21 -7.04 13.69 6.31
CA LEU A 21 -7.71 12.47 6.77
C LEU A 21 -7.76 11.41 5.68
N VAL A 22 -8.24 11.73 4.48
CA VAL A 22 -8.42 10.74 3.39
C VAL A 22 -7.09 10.23 2.87
N LEU A 23 -6.06 11.08 2.81
CA LEU A 23 -4.72 10.66 2.41
C LEU A 23 -4.09 9.69 3.42
N LYS A 24 -4.21 9.98 4.73
CA LYS A 24 -3.76 9.05 5.78
C LYS A 24 -4.54 7.74 5.76
N LEU A 25 -5.86 7.81 5.55
CA LEU A 25 -6.70 6.63 5.46
C LEU A 25 -6.36 5.75 4.25
N GLY A 26 -6.12 6.37 3.09
CA GLY A 26 -5.69 5.67 1.88
C GLY A 26 -4.38 4.92 2.10
N LEU A 27 -3.43 5.54 2.81
CA LEU A 27 -2.18 4.91 3.21
C LEU A 27 -2.45 3.66 4.06
N LEU A 28 -3.25 3.76 5.13
CA LEU A 28 -3.61 2.60 5.96
C LEU A 28 -4.31 1.48 5.18
N CYS A 29 -5.22 1.83 4.28
CA CYS A 29 -5.96 0.86 3.44
C CYS A 29 -5.06 0.12 2.45
N THR A 30 -3.94 0.72 2.04
CA THR A 30 -2.99 0.16 1.06
C THR A 30 -1.78 -0.50 1.71
N HIS A 31 -1.80 -0.69 3.03
CA HIS A 31 -0.69 -1.29 3.77
C HIS A 31 -0.31 -2.68 3.19
N PRO A 32 0.99 -3.01 3.05
CA PRO A 32 1.44 -4.27 2.45
C PRO A 32 0.95 -5.50 3.22
N LYS A 33 0.98 -5.43 4.56
CA LYS A 33 0.42 -6.47 5.44
C LYS A 33 -1.11 -6.35 5.51
N PRO A 34 -1.89 -7.37 5.09
CA PRO A 34 -3.35 -7.33 5.12
C PRO A 34 -3.94 -7.10 6.52
N GLU A 35 -3.26 -7.59 7.56
CA GLU A 35 -3.74 -7.57 8.95
C GLU A 35 -3.70 -6.17 9.55
N ALA A 36 -2.84 -5.30 9.02
CA ALA A 36 -2.75 -3.91 9.41
C ALA A 36 -3.80 -3.03 8.71
N ARG A 37 -4.45 -3.52 7.65
CA ARG A 37 -5.49 -2.76 6.93
C ARG A 37 -6.75 -2.65 7.81
N PRO A 38 -7.36 -1.47 7.91
CA PRO A 38 -8.59 -1.31 8.68
C PRO A 38 -9.76 -2.05 8.02
N THR A 39 -10.65 -2.62 8.84
CA THR A 39 -11.94 -3.14 8.35
C THR A 39 -12.80 -2.02 7.78
N MET A 40 -13.64 -2.28 6.79
CA MET A 40 -14.55 -1.27 6.21
C MET A 40 -15.41 -0.54 7.26
N ARG A 41 -15.86 -1.22 8.33
CA ARG A 41 -16.58 -0.57 9.44
C ARG A 41 -15.76 0.53 10.14
N LYS A 42 -14.45 0.32 10.31
CA LYS A 42 -13.54 1.33 10.89
C LYS A 42 -13.28 2.46 9.90
N VAL A 43 -13.10 2.13 8.61
CA VAL A 43 -12.92 3.13 7.52
C VAL A 43 -14.07 4.13 7.53
N VAL A 44 -15.32 3.66 7.57
CA VAL A 44 -16.51 4.53 7.62
C VAL A 44 -16.51 5.40 8.87
N LYS A 45 -16.24 4.84 10.05
CA LYS A 45 -16.12 5.63 11.30
C LYS A 45 -15.05 6.71 11.25
N PHE A 46 -13.93 6.46 10.56
CA PHE A 46 -12.89 7.49 10.37
C PHE A 46 -13.39 8.61 9.46
N LEU A 47 -14.09 8.27 8.37
CA LEU A 47 -14.68 9.25 7.44
C LEU A 47 -15.78 10.09 8.11
N ASP A 48 -16.61 9.46 8.94
CA ASP A 48 -17.67 10.13 9.71
C ASP A 48 -17.11 10.96 10.89
N ARG A 49 -15.80 10.90 11.14
CA ARG A 49 -15.11 11.53 12.28
C ARG A 49 -15.54 11.00 13.65
N ASP A 50 -16.17 9.84 13.68
CA ASP A 50 -16.63 9.12 14.88
C ASP A 50 -15.50 8.35 15.59
N ALA A 51 -14.32 8.25 14.97
CA ALA A 51 -13.16 7.59 15.55
C ALA A 51 -11.87 8.37 15.24
N THR A 52 -10.96 8.41 16.22
CA THR A 52 -9.63 9.01 16.02
C THR A 52 -8.74 8.06 15.23
N MET A 53 -8.16 8.56 14.15
CA MET A 53 -7.23 7.79 13.33
C MET A 53 -5.92 7.56 14.10
N PRO A 54 -5.39 6.32 14.15
CA PRO A 54 -4.06 6.09 14.68
C PRO A 54 -3.02 6.85 13.84
N GLY A 55 -1.95 7.34 14.47
CA GLY A 55 -0.85 7.98 13.74
C GLY A 55 -0.31 7.06 12.64
N ILE A 56 0.24 7.65 11.57
CA ILE A 56 0.80 6.88 10.45
C ILE A 56 1.83 5.88 11.02
N PRO A 57 1.65 4.56 10.83
CA PRO A 57 2.60 3.57 11.33
C PRO A 57 3.97 3.81 10.69
N SER A 58 5.02 3.82 11.51
CA SER A 58 6.43 3.82 11.08
C SER A 58 6.79 2.63 10.19
N ASP A 59 5.92 1.62 10.16
CA ASP A 59 6.08 0.34 9.49
C ASP A 59 5.92 0.44 7.96
N PHE A 60 5.57 1.63 7.45
CA PHE A 60 5.73 2.02 6.04
C PHE A 60 7.20 2.24 5.69
N ASP A 61 8.07 1.30 6.05
CA ASP A 61 9.46 1.30 5.61
C ASP A 61 9.52 0.55 4.26
N PRO A 62 9.76 1.25 3.13
CA PRO A 62 9.81 0.63 1.81
C PRO A 62 10.94 -0.40 1.69
N VAL A 63 11.92 -0.35 2.60
CA VAL A 63 13.10 -1.21 2.60
C VAL A 63 12.81 -2.61 3.17
N THR A 64 11.90 -2.74 4.15
CA THR A 64 11.73 -4.02 4.89
C THR A 64 10.52 -4.84 4.44
N ASN A 65 9.49 -4.21 3.85
CA ASN A 65 8.21 -4.88 3.58
C ASN A 65 7.97 -5.30 2.12
N TYR A 66 8.82 -4.92 1.16
CA TYR A 66 8.66 -5.29 -0.26
C TYR A 66 9.50 -6.48 -0.73
N PHE A 67 10.46 -6.92 0.06
CA PHE A 67 11.25 -8.12 -0.24
C PHE A 67 11.28 -9.01 0.99
N PRO A 68 10.83 -10.28 0.90
CA PRO A 68 11.35 -11.28 1.83
C PRO A 68 12.84 -11.41 1.50
N MET A 69 13.68 -10.64 2.21
CA MET A 69 15.12 -10.84 2.30
C MET A 69 15.33 -12.20 2.96
N GLY A 70 15.22 -13.24 2.14
CA GLY A 70 15.18 -14.60 2.62
C GLY A 70 15.24 -15.60 1.48
N SER A 71 15.99 -15.31 0.41
CA SER A 71 16.59 -16.35 -0.45
C SER A 71 17.46 -15.78 -1.59
N TRP A 72 18.39 -14.85 -1.33
CA TRP A 72 19.63 -14.81 -2.13
C TRP A 72 20.79 -14.91 -1.15
N GLY A 73 21.25 -16.15 -0.97
CA GLY A 73 22.46 -16.43 -0.23
C GLY A 73 23.63 -15.64 -0.81
N THR A 74 24.48 -15.16 0.09
CA THR A 74 25.94 -15.17 -0.07
C THR A 74 26.44 -15.10 -1.52
N SER A 75 26.68 -13.91 -2.05
CA SER A 75 28.01 -13.61 -2.56
C SER A 75 28.17 -12.12 -2.79
N SER A 76 29.20 -11.58 -2.15
CA SER A 76 29.76 -10.26 -2.37
C SER A 76 30.11 -10.03 -3.84
N SER A 77 29.28 -9.29 -4.56
CA SER A 77 29.70 -8.41 -5.67
C SER A 77 28.50 -7.63 -6.20
N LEU A 78 28.59 -6.30 -6.10
CA LEU A 78 27.71 -5.39 -6.85
C LEU A 78 27.99 -5.57 -8.35
N PRO A 79 26.95 -5.53 -9.21
CA PRO A 79 27.15 -4.78 -10.45
C PRO A 79 25.96 -3.91 -10.87
N ALA A 80 26.34 -2.72 -11.31
CA ALA A 80 25.87 -1.97 -12.47
C ALA A 80 24.37 -1.91 -12.80
N LEU A 81 23.90 -0.65 -12.75
CA LEU A 81 22.86 -0.05 -13.57
C LEU A 81 22.51 -0.74 -14.90
N LEU A 82 21.20 -0.75 -15.15
CA LEU A 82 20.54 -0.65 -16.45
C LEU A 82 20.61 -1.88 -17.37
N SER A 83 19.51 -2.63 -17.41
CA SER A 83 18.93 -3.15 -18.66
C SER A 83 17.49 -3.57 -18.42
N GLY A 84 16.58 -2.94 -19.17
CA GLY A 84 15.15 -3.24 -19.08
C GLY A 84 14.86 -4.66 -19.54
N THR A 85 14.10 -5.38 -18.72
CA THR A 85 12.92 -6.15 -19.14
C THR A 85 12.01 -6.24 -17.92
N VAL A 86 10.81 -5.67 -17.98
CA VAL A 86 9.76 -6.00 -17.01
C VAL A 86 9.24 -7.39 -17.37
N SER A 87 9.94 -8.43 -16.93
CA SER A 87 9.36 -9.77 -16.91
C SER A 87 8.32 -9.79 -15.80
N PHE A 88 7.08 -9.48 -16.16
CA PHE A 88 5.91 -9.75 -15.34
C PHE A 88 5.80 -11.28 -15.20
N ALA A 89 6.36 -11.83 -14.12
CA ALA A 89 5.95 -13.14 -13.66
C ALA A 89 4.51 -13.02 -13.14
N PRO A 90 3.54 -13.78 -13.68
CA PRO A 90 2.21 -13.80 -13.09
C PRO A 90 2.33 -14.51 -11.74
N SER A 91 2.16 -13.77 -10.65
CA SER A 91 2.01 -14.39 -9.33
C SER A 91 0.74 -15.23 -9.34
N SER A 92 0.92 -16.52 -9.14
CA SER A 92 -0.09 -17.57 -9.07
C SER A 92 -1.26 -17.24 -8.16
N SER A 93 -2.49 -17.44 -8.65
CA SER A 93 -3.58 -18.21 -8.00
C SER A 93 -4.97 -17.86 -8.55
N VAL A 94 -5.33 -18.38 -9.73
CA VAL A 94 -6.75 -18.64 -10.06
C VAL A 94 -6.83 -19.96 -10.84
N THR A 95 -6.57 -21.07 -10.16
CA THR A 95 -6.95 -22.41 -10.67
C THR A 95 -7.77 -23.11 -9.62
N SER A 96 -9.04 -22.69 -9.45
CA SER A 96 -10.02 -23.51 -8.73
C SER A 96 -11.47 -23.07 -8.99
N ILE A 97 -11.95 -23.05 -10.25
CA ILE A 97 -13.41 -22.98 -10.56
C ILE A 97 -13.79 -23.87 -11.78
N LEU A 98 -12.97 -24.86 -12.19
CA LEU A 98 -13.37 -25.78 -13.28
C LEU A 98 -13.06 -27.26 -13.01
N GLN A 99 -13.02 -27.66 -11.73
CA GLN A 99 -12.85 -29.08 -11.38
C GLN A 99 -13.90 -29.57 -10.38
N CYS A 100 -15.14 -29.14 -10.57
CA CYS A 100 -16.30 -29.89 -10.13
C CYS A 100 -17.46 -29.54 -11.07
N GLY A 101 -17.59 -30.31 -12.15
CA GLY A 101 -18.48 -29.98 -13.26
C GLY A 101 -18.79 -31.17 -14.15
N ARG A 102 -19.32 -32.23 -13.51
CA ARG A 102 -20.04 -33.40 -14.06
C ARG A 102 -19.22 -34.58 -14.59
#